data_AF-A0AAV0EJ09-F1
#
_entry.id   AF-A0AAV0EJ09-F1
#
_cell.length_a   1.000
_cell.length_b   1.000
_cell.length_c   1.000
_cell.angle_alpha   90.00
_cell.angle_beta   90.00
_cell.angle_gamma   90.00
#
_symmetry.space_group_name_H-M   'P 1'
#
loop_
_entity.id
_entity.type
_entity.pdbx_description
1 polymer ?
#
loop_
_entity_poly.entity_id
_entity_poly.type
_entity_poly.pdbx_seq_one_letter_code
_entity_poly.pdbx_strand_id
1 'polypeptide(L)'
;MEDLKVILSEAFGEPSDSDPEDEFSEWKISSMGGGGGSIFFGSNWSWERITEVNGLWVCNDFLSLDQQSSLLSAIQAEGWFTEESHNQAMRFGNLPEWAVELSNSIRQAILFCGGSDSCVPDVPLTTNSGNDKELISLFPPDLLWREPLFDQLIANVYQPGHTCTC
;
A
#
# COMPACT_ATOMS: atom_id res chain seq x y z
N MET A 1 -11.28 21.19 31.00
CA MET A 1 -10.73 20.12 30.13
C MET A 1 -11.78 19.03 29.87
N GLU A 2 -12.90 19.08 30.59
CA GLU A 2 -14.00 18.13 30.62
C GLU A 2 -14.95 18.34 29.41
N ASP A 3 -15.14 19.58 28.97
CA ASP A 3 -16.04 19.92 27.85
C ASP A 3 -15.61 19.27 26.52
N LEU A 4 -14.30 19.12 26.32
CA LEU A 4 -13.75 18.55 25.08
C LEU A 4 -13.93 17.03 25.01
N LYS A 5 -13.93 16.35 26.17
CA LYS A 5 -14.22 14.92 26.25
C LYS A 5 -15.69 14.62 25.93
N VAL A 6 -16.60 15.48 26.40
CA VAL A 6 -18.04 15.34 26.13
C VAL A 6 -18.35 15.50 24.64
N ILE A 7 -17.75 16.50 23.99
CA ILE A 7 -17.92 16.72 22.55
C ILE A 7 -17.42 15.52 21.74
N LEU A 8 -16.28 14.94 22.13
CA LEU A 8 -15.73 13.77 21.45
C LEU A 8 -16.58 12.51 21.68
N SER A 9 -17.10 12.28 22.89
CA SER A 9 -17.99 11.13 23.16
C SER A 9 -19.35 11.24 22.47
N GLU A 10 -19.87 12.45 22.30
CA GLU A 10 -21.14 12.67 21.60
C GLU A 10 -21.00 12.46 20.08
N ALA A 11 -19.83 12.83 19.52
CA ALA A 11 -19.55 12.64 18.09
C ALA A 11 -19.14 11.21 17.74
N PHE A 12 -18.43 10.51 18.62
CA PHE A 12 -17.77 9.23 18.31
C PHE A 12 -18.23 8.04 19.18
N GLY A 13 -19.12 8.26 20.15
CA GLY A 13 -19.52 7.23 21.12
C GLY A 13 -18.50 7.05 22.25
N GLU A 14 -18.87 6.32 23.30
CA GLU A 14 -17.93 6.00 24.38
C GLU A 14 -16.91 4.95 23.91
N PRO A 15 -15.61 5.12 24.23
CA PRO A 15 -14.59 4.13 23.89
C PRO A 15 -14.90 2.82 24.64
N SER A 16 -15.17 1.75 23.88
CA SER A 16 -15.33 0.41 24.44
C SER A 16 -13.98 -0.08 24.94
N ASP A 17 -13.87 -0.25 26.26
CA ASP A 17 -12.74 -0.90 26.92
C ASP A 17 -12.83 -2.39 26.62
N SER A 18 -12.11 -2.83 25.60
CA SER A 18 -12.06 -4.22 25.17
C SER A 18 -10.62 -4.55 24.86
N ASP A 19 -9.93 -5.07 25.87
CA ASP A 19 -8.60 -5.67 25.75
C ASP A 19 -8.62 -6.75 24.65
N PRO A 20 -7.84 -6.60 23.57
CA PRO A 20 -7.55 -7.73 22.71
C PRO A 20 -6.39 -8.52 23.35
N GLU A 21 -6.69 -9.72 23.84
CA GLU A 21 -5.68 -10.72 24.12
C GLU A 21 -4.90 -11.00 22.82
N ASP A 22 -3.63 -10.60 22.79
CA ASP A 22 -2.66 -10.86 21.72
C ASP A 22 -2.44 -12.38 21.55
N GLU A 23 -3.21 -13.02 20.68
CA GLU A 23 -2.76 -14.26 20.01
C GLU A 23 -2.25 -13.92 18.61
N PHE A 24 -0.99 -13.48 18.56
CA PHE A 24 -0.22 -13.35 17.32
C PHE A 24 0.07 -14.76 16.78
N SER A 25 -0.90 -15.36 16.09
CA SER A 25 -0.69 -16.62 15.38
C SER A 25 0.22 -16.36 14.18
N GLU A 26 1.49 -16.66 14.38
CA GLU A 26 2.59 -16.72 13.41
C GLU A 26 2.14 -17.44 12.13
N TRP A 27 1.72 -16.69 11.11
CA TRP A 27 1.45 -17.25 9.80
C TRP A 27 2.79 -17.64 9.16
N LYS A 28 3.16 -18.90 9.35
CA LYS A 28 4.22 -19.53 8.56
C LYS A 28 3.84 -19.40 7.08
N ILE A 29 4.56 -18.56 6.35
CA ILE A 29 4.64 -18.64 4.90
C ILE A 29 5.35 -19.95 4.58
N SER A 30 4.59 -21.03 4.57
CA SER A 30 5.03 -22.30 3.99
C SER A 30 5.25 -22.04 2.49
N SER A 31 6.51 -22.15 2.07
CA SER A 31 6.89 -22.25 0.67
C SER A 31 6.10 -23.40 0.02
N MET A 32 4.97 -23.08 -0.60
CA MET A 32 4.21 -24.02 -1.43
C MET A 32 4.76 -23.94 -2.85
N GLY A 33 5.71 -24.83 -3.14
CA GLY A 33 5.92 -25.28 -4.50
C GLY A 33 4.69 -26.07 -4.96
N GLY A 34 4.04 -25.65 -6.04
CA GLY A 34 3.04 -26.45 -6.73
C GLY A 34 1.97 -25.67 -7.48
N GLY A 35 2.24 -25.39 -8.76
CA GLY A 35 1.25 -25.41 -9.84
C GLY A 35 0.08 -24.41 -9.79
N GLY A 36 0.33 -23.18 -10.28
CA GLY A 36 -0.72 -22.25 -10.63
C GLY A 36 -0.19 -20.83 -10.78
N GLY A 37 0.33 -20.49 -11.97
CA GLY A 37 0.47 -19.12 -12.50
C GLY A 37 1.00 -17.99 -11.59
N SER A 38 1.65 -18.28 -10.46
CA SER A 38 2.10 -17.25 -9.53
C SER A 38 3.20 -16.45 -10.18
N ILE A 39 2.86 -15.23 -10.59
CA ILE A 39 3.82 -14.18 -10.93
C ILE A 39 4.63 -13.94 -9.66
N PHE A 40 5.69 -14.71 -9.45
CA PHE A 40 6.73 -14.34 -8.50
C PHE A 40 7.29 -13.02 -9.05
N PHE A 41 6.85 -11.89 -8.48
CA PHE A 41 7.39 -10.56 -8.75
C PHE A 41 8.83 -10.54 -8.24
N GLY A 42 9.75 -11.12 -9.02
CA GLY A 42 11.16 -11.31 -8.70
C GLY A 42 11.99 -10.03 -8.85
N SER A 43 11.50 -8.93 -8.28
CA SER A 43 12.21 -7.65 -8.23
C SER A 43 12.53 -7.33 -6.79
N ASN A 44 13.80 -7.10 -6.47
CA ASN A 44 14.16 -6.46 -5.21
C ASN A 44 13.61 -5.03 -5.25
N TRP A 45 12.42 -4.80 -4.68
CA TRP A 45 11.84 -3.47 -4.60
C TRP A 45 12.72 -2.58 -3.72
N SER A 46 13.27 -1.53 -4.32
CA SER A 46 14.08 -0.54 -3.62
C SER A 46 13.24 0.71 -3.36
N TRP A 47 13.00 1.00 -2.08
CA TRP A 47 12.31 2.22 -1.64
C TRP A 47 13.33 3.30 -1.30
N GLU A 48 13.20 4.46 -1.92
CA GLU A 48 14.00 5.66 -1.68
C GLU A 48 13.17 6.69 -0.92
N ARG A 49 13.69 7.19 0.21
CA ARG A 49 13.04 8.26 0.96
C ARG A 49 13.41 9.62 0.39
N ILE A 50 12.42 10.46 0.13
CA ILE A 50 12.65 11.87 -0.19
C ILE A 50 12.82 12.63 1.13
N THR A 51 14.04 13.03 1.45
CA THR A 51 14.39 13.58 2.78
C THR A 51 13.71 14.92 3.09
N GLU A 52 13.33 15.64 2.05
CA GLU A 52 12.70 16.96 2.09
C GLU A 52 11.21 16.89 2.45
N VAL A 53 10.57 15.72 2.27
CA VAL A 53 9.13 15.53 2.48
C VAL A 53 8.91 14.31 3.37
N ASN A 54 8.52 14.55 4.62
CA ASN A 54 8.20 13.47 5.57
C ASN A 54 7.06 12.59 5.04
N GLY A 55 7.29 11.28 5.08
CA GLY A 55 6.33 10.27 4.61
C GLY A 55 6.35 10.01 3.11
N LEU A 56 7.17 10.71 2.31
CA LEU A 56 7.29 10.47 0.88
C LEU A 56 8.40 9.44 0.57
N TRP A 57 8.00 8.40 -0.15
CA TRP A 57 8.88 7.34 -0.61
C TRP A 57 8.62 7.03 -2.08
N VAL A 58 9.68 6.67 -2.80
CA VAL A 58 9.64 6.32 -4.22
C VAL A 58 10.16 4.89 -4.38
N CYS A 59 9.37 4.02 -5.00
CA CYS A 59 9.85 2.73 -5.48
C CYS A 59 10.07 2.81 -6.99
N ASN A 60 11.33 2.93 -7.40
CA ASN A 60 11.68 2.86 -8.82
C ASN A 60 11.46 1.44 -9.35
N ASP A 61 11.13 1.34 -10.64
CA ASP A 61 10.99 0.06 -11.35
C ASP A 61 10.07 -0.95 -10.66
N PHE A 62 9.03 -0.45 -9.98
CA PHE A 62 8.09 -1.28 -9.22
C PHE A 62 7.39 -2.34 -10.07
N LEU A 63 7.02 -1.97 -11.31
CA LEU A 63 6.47 -2.87 -12.33
C LEU A 63 7.49 -3.07 -13.46
N SER A 64 7.70 -4.32 -13.87
CA SER A 64 8.45 -4.64 -15.08
C SER A 64 7.74 -4.15 -16.35
N LEU A 65 8.45 -4.06 -17.48
CA LEU A 65 7.85 -3.65 -18.76
C LEU A 65 6.68 -4.55 -19.19
N ASP A 66 6.77 -5.86 -18.92
CA ASP A 66 5.71 -6.82 -19.23
C ASP A 66 4.49 -6.60 -18.32
N GLN A 67 4.71 -6.27 -17.05
CA GLN A 67 3.65 -5.95 -16.09
C GLN A 67 2.97 -4.62 -16.43
N GLN A 68 3.75 -3.60 -16.81
CA GLN A 68 3.21 -2.33 -17.28
C GLN A 68 2.35 -2.55 -18.54
N SER A 69 2.85 -3.34 -19.50
CA SER A 69 2.11 -3.64 -20.74
C SER A 69 0.82 -4.42 -20.48
N SER A 70 0.86 -5.37 -19.55
CA SER A 70 -0.32 -6.15 -19.12
C SER A 70 -1.34 -5.27 -18.40
N LEU A 71 -0.89 -4.41 -17.48
CA LEU A 71 -1.74 -3.45 -16.77
C LEU A 71 -2.42 -2.47 -17.73
N LEU A 72 -1.68 -1.92 -18.69
CA LEU A 72 -2.24 -1.02 -19.71
C LEU A 72 -3.28 -1.74 -20.57
N SER A 73 -3.02 -2.98 -20.98
CA SER A 73 -3.99 -3.79 -21.73
C SER A 73 -5.25 -4.07 -20.92
N ALA A 74 -5.13 -4.35 -19.63
CA ALA A 74 -6.26 -4.56 -18.73
C ALA A 74 -7.10 -3.27 -18.55
N ILE A 75 -6.45 -2.12 -18.34
CA ILE A 75 -7.13 -0.81 -18.26
C ILE A 75 -7.85 -0.48 -19.59
N GLN A 76 -7.23 -0.77 -20.74
CA GLN A 76 -7.86 -0.59 -22.05
C GLN A 76 -9.09 -1.49 -22.23
N ALA A 77 -9.02 -2.74 -21.76
CA ALA A 77 -10.13 -3.69 -21.82
C ALA A 77 -11.34 -3.26 -20.96
N GLU A 78 -11.13 -2.48 -19.89
CA GLU A 78 -12.21 -1.88 -19.10
C GLU A 78 -12.98 -0.79 -19.86
N GLY A 79 -12.39 -0.24 -20.94
CA GLY A 79 -13.05 0.77 -21.77
C GLY A 79 -13.21 2.14 -21.10
N TRP A 80 -12.48 2.44 -20.03
CA TRP A 80 -12.61 3.69 -19.26
C TRP A 80 -12.30 4.96 -20.04
N PHE A 81 -11.44 4.87 -21.06
CA PHE A 81 -10.87 6.02 -21.77
C PHE A 81 -11.12 5.94 -23.28
N THR A 82 -12.26 5.41 -23.71
CA THR A 82 -12.61 5.27 -25.14
C THR A 82 -12.99 6.60 -25.81
N GLU A 83 -13.41 7.59 -25.03
CA GLU A 83 -13.71 8.93 -25.53
C GLU A 83 -12.64 9.90 -25.05
N GLU A 84 -12.17 10.78 -25.94
CA GLU A 84 -11.09 11.74 -25.64
C GLU A 84 -11.47 12.74 -24.53
N SER A 85 -12.77 12.92 -24.26
CA SER A 85 -13.28 13.76 -23.16
C SER A 85 -13.17 13.10 -21.78
N HIS A 86 -12.96 11.80 -21.69
CA HIS A 86 -12.81 11.09 -20.42
C HIS A 86 -11.34 11.03 -20.01
N ASN A 87 -10.96 11.84 -19.03
CA ASN A 87 -9.62 11.86 -18.46
C ASN A 87 -9.53 11.20 -17.09
N GLN A 88 -10.66 10.76 -16.52
CA GLN A 88 -10.74 10.15 -15.20
C GLN A 88 -11.80 9.05 -15.15
N ALA A 89 -11.49 7.97 -14.45
CA ALA A 89 -12.42 6.90 -14.08
C ALA A 89 -12.30 6.61 -12.58
N MET A 90 -13.43 6.33 -11.92
CA MET A 90 -13.49 6.03 -10.50
C MET A 90 -14.19 4.71 -10.26
N ARG A 91 -13.70 3.92 -9.30
CA ARG A 91 -14.29 2.65 -8.90
C ARG A 91 -14.23 2.50 -7.38
N PHE A 92 -15.34 2.06 -6.78
CA PHE A 92 -15.51 1.90 -5.35
C PHE A 92 -16.02 0.50 -5.03
N GLY A 93 -15.57 -0.06 -3.91
CA GLY A 93 -15.89 -1.42 -3.47
C GLY A 93 -15.21 -2.47 -4.34
N ASN A 94 -15.95 -3.01 -5.31
CA ASN A 94 -15.50 -4.14 -6.14
C ASN A 94 -14.54 -3.67 -7.24
N LEU A 95 -13.25 -3.60 -6.90
CA LEU A 95 -12.18 -3.25 -7.82
C LEU A 95 -11.95 -4.35 -8.89
N PRO A 96 -11.44 -3.99 -10.08
CA PRO A 96 -11.03 -4.97 -11.08
C PRO A 96 -9.93 -5.91 -10.54
N GLU A 97 -9.86 -7.12 -11.08
CA GLU A 97 -8.85 -8.12 -10.66
C GLU A 97 -7.42 -7.57 -10.75
N TRP A 98 -7.06 -6.91 -11.85
CA TRP A 98 -5.74 -6.30 -12.02
C TRP A 98 -5.42 -5.24 -10.94
N ALA A 99 -6.42 -4.55 -10.41
CA ALA A 99 -6.23 -3.54 -9.37
C ALA A 99 -6.01 -4.20 -8.00
N VAL A 100 -6.72 -5.30 -7.73
CA VAL A 100 -6.51 -6.12 -6.55
C VAL A 100 -5.10 -6.75 -6.59
N GLU A 101 -4.69 -7.30 -7.72
CA GLU A 101 -3.33 -7.84 -7.92
C GLU A 101 -2.26 -6.76 -7.71
N LEU A 102 -2.43 -5.58 -8.31
CA LEU A 102 -1.52 -4.45 -8.10
C LEU A 102 -1.42 -4.06 -6.62
N SER A 103 -2.55 -4.03 -5.92
CA SER A 103 -2.58 -3.75 -4.48
C SER A 103 -1.83 -4.81 -3.66
N ASN A 104 -1.97 -6.09 -4.03
CA ASN A 104 -1.26 -7.18 -3.37
C ASN A 104 0.25 -7.09 -3.59
N SER A 105 0.70 -6.69 -4.79
CA SER A 105 2.11 -6.41 -5.06
C SER A 105 2.64 -5.26 -4.19
N ILE A 106 1.84 -4.21 -3.96
CA ILE A 106 2.22 -3.10 -3.06
C ILE A 106 2.35 -3.60 -1.62
N ARG A 107 1.37 -4.37 -1.12
CA ARG A 107 1.41 -4.98 0.22
C ARG A 107 2.68 -5.82 0.40
N GLN A 108 2.96 -6.69 -0.56
CA GLN A 108 4.17 -7.52 -0.55
C GLN A 108 5.43 -6.64 -0.53
N ALA A 109 5.51 -5.60 -1.36
CA ALA A 109 6.68 -4.73 -1.41
C ALA A 109 6.98 -4.00 -0.12
N ILE A 110 5.95 -3.59 0.60
CA ILE A 110 6.10 -2.98 1.91
C ILE A 110 6.58 -4.01 2.93
N LEU A 111 5.99 -5.22 2.94
CA LEU A 111 6.37 -6.29 3.87
C LEU A 111 7.80 -6.80 3.64
N PHE A 112 8.23 -6.96 2.38
CA PHE A 112 9.58 -7.44 2.05
C PHE A 112 10.66 -6.37 2.19
N CYS A 113 10.33 -5.07 2.10
CA CYS A 113 11.26 -3.98 2.40
C CYS A 113 11.67 -3.96 3.87
N GLY A 114 10.81 -4.41 4.78
CA GLY A 114 11.09 -4.48 6.22
C GLY A 114 11.93 -5.70 6.65
N GLY A 115 12.23 -6.63 5.74
CA GLY A 115 12.90 -7.90 6.04
C GLY A 115 14.36 -8.02 5.58
N SER A 116 14.86 -7.07 4.77
CA SER A 116 16.28 -7.05 4.39
C SER A 116 17.05 -6.12 5.32
N ASP A 117 17.99 -6.72 6.05
CA ASP A 117 18.97 -6.12 6.97
C ASP A 117 19.95 -5.14 6.28
N SER A 118 19.56 -4.47 5.19
CA SER A 118 20.48 -3.76 4.29
C SER A 118 19.95 -2.47 3.64
N CYS A 119 18.76 -1.97 3.97
CA CYS A 119 18.29 -0.65 3.47
C CYS A 119 18.47 0.48 4.50
N VAL A 120 18.92 0.15 5.71
CA VAL A 120 19.31 1.11 6.76
C VAL A 120 20.68 0.70 7.30
N PRO A 121 21.72 1.55 7.23
CA PRO A 121 22.91 1.33 8.02
C PRO A 121 22.53 1.49 9.50
N ASP A 122 22.74 0.43 10.27
CA ASP A 122 22.81 0.41 11.74
C ASP A 122 21.56 0.79 12.55
N VAL A 123 20.55 -0.07 12.61
CA VAL A 123 19.77 -0.19 13.86
C VAL A 123 19.34 -1.65 14.09
N PRO A 124 19.84 -2.34 15.13
CA PRO A 124 19.48 -3.72 15.40
C PRO A 124 18.03 -3.83 15.89
N LEU A 125 17.31 -4.81 15.35
CA LEU A 125 16.11 -5.37 15.91
C LEU A 125 16.45 -5.94 17.30
N THR A 126 16.02 -5.30 18.40
CA THR A 126 15.61 -5.97 19.66
C THR A 126 15.13 -4.97 20.72
N THR A 127 13.92 -5.26 21.21
CA THR A 127 13.43 -5.21 22.59
C THR A 127 13.66 -3.96 23.44
N ASN A 128 12.55 -3.32 23.82
CA ASN A 128 12.29 -2.62 25.08
C ASN A 128 13.47 -1.82 25.66
N SER A 129 13.74 -0.65 25.08
CA SER A 129 14.29 0.49 25.81
C SER A 129 13.78 1.77 25.15
N GLY A 130 13.24 2.67 25.97
CA GLY A 130 12.51 3.88 25.57
C GLY A 130 13.39 4.92 24.88
N ASN A 131 13.64 4.71 23.60
CA ASN A 131 14.22 5.70 22.71
C ASN A 131 13.52 5.53 21.35
N ASP A 132 12.61 6.45 21.05
CA ASP A 132 11.72 6.47 19.89
C ASP A 132 12.47 6.53 18.55
N LYS A 133 13.09 5.41 18.14
CA LYS A 133 13.42 5.15 16.75
C LYS A 133 12.20 4.49 16.12
N GLU A 134 11.23 5.34 15.81
CA GLU A 134 10.00 4.99 15.11
C GLU A 134 10.37 4.22 13.83
N LEU A 135 10.07 2.91 13.82
CA LEU A 135 10.19 2.10 12.62
C LEU A 135 9.18 2.67 11.63
N ILE A 136 9.66 3.39 10.61
CA ILE A 136 8.80 4.02 9.61
C ILE A 136 8.21 2.90 8.75
N SER A 137 7.10 2.32 9.21
CA SER A 137 6.27 1.45 8.38
C SER A 137 5.63 2.32 7.31
N LEU A 138 5.86 2.00 6.04
CA LEU A 138 5.32 2.77 4.91
C LEU A 138 3.81 2.91 4.99
N PHE A 139 3.13 1.85 5.44
CA PHE A 139 1.70 1.85 5.75
C PHE A 139 1.46 1.58 7.24
N PRO A 140 0.40 2.18 7.82
CA PRO A 140 -0.09 1.76 9.13
C PRO A 140 -0.42 0.26 9.16
N PRO A 141 -0.18 -0.44 10.27
CA PRO A 141 -0.51 -1.87 10.41
C PRO A 141 -1.96 -2.18 10.01
N ASP A 142 -2.91 -1.36 10.47
CA ASP A 142 -4.34 -1.54 10.17
C ASP A 142 -4.65 -1.53 8.67
N LEU A 143 -3.91 -0.73 7.89
CA LEU A 143 -4.05 -0.70 6.43
C LEU A 143 -3.42 -1.94 5.80
N LEU A 144 -2.23 -2.36 6.25
CA LEU A 144 -1.53 -3.52 5.70
C LEU A 144 -2.33 -4.82 5.80
N TRP A 145 -3.11 -4.98 6.87
CA TRP A 145 -3.91 -6.17 7.14
C TRP A 145 -5.37 -6.08 6.66
N ARG A 146 -5.79 -4.94 6.09
CA ARG A 146 -7.16 -4.78 5.55
C ARG A 146 -7.35 -5.60 4.28
N GLU A 147 -8.53 -6.21 4.10
CA GLU A 147 -8.90 -6.93 2.88
C GLU A 147 -10.20 -6.36 2.27
N PRO A 148 -10.18 -5.87 1.02
CA PRO A 148 -9.00 -5.64 0.17
C PRO A 148 -8.13 -4.51 0.71
N LEU A 149 -6.85 -4.47 0.32
CA LEU A 149 -5.91 -3.41 0.73
C LEU A 149 -6.46 -2.02 0.40
N PHE A 150 -6.96 -1.87 -0.82
CA PHE A 150 -7.67 -0.70 -1.30
C PHE A 150 -9.07 -1.10 -1.75
N ASP A 151 -10.05 -0.25 -1.43
CA ASP A 151 -11.46 -0.37 -1.77
C ASP A 151 -11.91 0.73 -2.72
N GLN A 152 -11.02 1.66 -3.08
CA GLN A 152 -11.29 2.78 -3.97
C GLN A 152 -10.12 2.96 -4.94
N LEU A 153 -10.44 3.25 -6.19
CA LEU A 153 -9.47 3.48 -7.25
C LEU A 153 -9.92 4.68 -8.10
N ILE A 154 -8.98 5.58 -8.38
CA ILE A 154 -9.16 6.66 -9.36
C ILE A 154 -8.03 6.51 -10.39
N ALA A 155 -8.39 6.28 -11.64
CA ALA A 155 -7.47 6.24 -12.76
C ALA A 155 -7.59 7.53 -13.55
N ASN A 156 -6.47 8.18 -13.85
CA ASN A 156 -6.41 9.42 -14.63
C ASN A 156 -5.56 9.22 -15.88
N VAL A 157 -5.95 9.85 -16.99
CA VAL A 157 -5.17 9.92 -18.23
C VAL A 157 -4.80 11.36 -18.52
N TYR A 158 -3.51 11.60 -18.72
CA TYR A 158 -2.97 12.92 -19.02
C TYR A 158 -2.44 12.95 -20.45
N GLN A 159 -3.08 13.75 -21.31
CA GLN A 159 -2.54 14.11 -22.62
C GLN A 159 -1.49 15.22 -22.47
N PRO A 160 -0.54 15.33 -23.42
CA PRO A 160 0.40 16.45 -23.45
C PRO A 160 -0.33 17.80 -23.37
N GLY A 161 0.08 18.65 -22.43
CA GLY A 161 -0.52 19.97 -22.20
C GLY A 161 -1.65 20.04 -21.17
N HIS A 162 -2.11 18.92 -20.59
CA HIS A 162 -3.14 18.93 -19.54
C HIS A 162 -2.63 19.24 -18.12
N THR A 163 -1.34 19.05 -17.84
CA THR A 163 -0.70 19.47 -16.59
C THR A 163 0.19 20.67 -16.87
N CYS A 164 0.05 21.74 -16.10
CA CYS A 164 0.87 22.95 -16.26
C CYS A 164 2.35 22.60 -16.39
N THR A 165 2.97 23.04 -17.48
CA THR A 165 4.42 23.08 -17.59
C THR A 165 4.93 24.10 -16.57
N CYS A 166 5.57 23.62 -15.51
CA CYS A 166 6.34 24.46 -14.60
C CYS A 166 7.49 25.13 -15.36
#